data_AF-A0A7I9XY81-F1
#
_entry.id   AF-A0A7I9XY81-F1
#
_cell.length_a   1.000
_cell.length_b   1.000
_cell.length_c   1.000
_cell.angle_alpha   90.00
_cell.angle_beta   90.00
_cell.angle_gamma   90.00
#
_symmetry.space_group_name_H-M   'P 1'
#
loop_
_entity.id
_entity.type
_entity.pdbx_description
1 polymer ?
#
loop_
_entity_poly.entity_id
_entity_poly.type
_entity_poly.pdbx_seq_one_letter_code
_entity_poly.pdbx_strand_id
1 'polypeptide(L)'
;MTLPATGGTWAEVLEDNLNPLNVRYWQITHGLIRDYDPTGTFNLASPAVGLGTVQTASGPAQLFTPFAADNVSIRGDLLVTSPNSAVNFYDLGLLKEDATDWTPDQTLQQTPSAQLVRSVRNVLTKLDDKVNFTPLESNPLIDYLKFELPLTGIPALGTPGYGVARGNTDVPRERTLVLIGVDTDANLVARVFPRIITDKKGKNELARKNPDSSELTYEVLPDPFTKQTMWVCRAGTAWLGAGNLQFETAVPTVTPVTGLNATITFPTPIDITSPVYSVQIQQTPTGAWSAATLSGSPSVSGGLTTLTISGLTASTTYNAIQVTATGANATVTGPQSAPFTSTAS
;
A
#
# COMPACT_ATOMS: atom_id res chain seq x y z
N MET A 1 25.52 18.42 -26.30
CA MET A 1 24.25 17.89 -26.81
C MET A 1 23.55 19.01 -27.57
N THR A 2 23.17 18.79 -28.82
CA THR A 2 22.32 19.71 -29.58
C THR A 2 20.85 19.49 -29.21
N LEU A 3 20.05 20.55 -29.28
CA LEU A 3 18.60 20.43 -29.06
C LEU A 3 17.97 19.50 -30.11
N PRO A 4 16.80 18.89 -29.81
CA PRO A 4 16.07 18.06 -30.77
C PRO A 4 15.74 18.84 -32.05
N ALA A 5 15.81 18.16 -33.20
CA ALA A 5 15.55 18.76 -34.51
C ALA A 5 14.07 19.17 -34.71
N THR A 6 13.16 18.62 -33.91
CA THR A 6 11.73 18.88 -33.93
C THR A 6 11.19 18.89 -32.50
N GLY A 7 10.27 19.83 -32.21
CA GLY A 7 9.45 19.81 -30.98
C GLY A 7 8.11 19.09 -31.22
N GLY A 8 7.41 18.75 -30.14
CA GLY A 8 6.00 18.36 -30.17
C GLY A 8 5.10 19.50 -29.74
N THR A 9 3.79 19.35 -29.94
CA THR A 9 2.79 20.27 -29.40
C THR A 9 2.68 20.15 -27.88
N TRP A 10 2.06 21.14 -27.23
CA TRP A 10 1.80 21.10 -25.79
C TRP A 10 1.02 19.84 -25.38
N ALA A 11 0.01 19.46 -26.16
CA ALA A 11 -0.79 18.27 -25.93
C ALA A 11 0.06 16.99 -25.99
N GLU A 12 0.88 16.84 -27.05
CA GLU A 12 1.71 15.65 -27.26
C GLU A 12 2.85 15.52 -26.23
N VAL A 13 3.38 16.64 -25.73
CA VAL A 13 4.56 16.62 -24.84
C VAL A 13 4.18 16.65 -23.36
N LEU A 14 3.14 17.40 -22.99
CA LEU A 14 2.81 17.68 -21.59
C LEU A 14 1.45 17.12 -21.16
N GLU A 15 0.47 17.00 -22.05
CA GLU A 15 -0.86 16.48 -21.67
C GLU A 15 -0.96 14.95 -21.66
N ASP A 16 -0.09 14.24 -22.39
CA ASP A 16 -0.10 12.77 -22.45
C ASP A 16 -0.02 12.10 -21.07
N ASN A 17 0.61 12.78 -20.09
CA ASN A 17 0.74 12.29 -18.72
C ASN A 17 -0.33 12.85 -17.75
N LEU A 18 -1.21 13.73 -18.20
CA LEU A 18 -2.29 14.27 -17.36
C LEU A 18 -3.42 13.25 -17.28
N ASN A 19 -3.56 12.63 -16.11
CA ASN A 19 -4.68 11.74 -15.84
C ASN A 19 -5.68 12.43 -14.88
N PRO A 20 -6.75 13.06 -15.38
CA PRO A 20 -7.78 13.67 -14.53
C PRO A 20 -8.49 12.62 -13.67
N LEU A 21 -8.52 11.36 -14.12
CA LEU A 21 -9.03 10.24 -13.33
C LEU A 21 -8.09 9.86 -12.18
N ASN A 22 -6.99 10.57 -11.92
CA ASN A 22 -6.14 10.40 -10.72
C ASN A 22 -6.33 11.50 -9.66
N VAL A 23 -7.25 12.45 -9.88
CA VAL A 23 -7.72 13.34 -8.80
C VAL A 23 -8.55 12.49 -7.83
N ARG A 24 -8.25 12.57 -6.52
CA ARG A 24 -8.84 11.69 -5.51
C ARG A 24 -9.48 12.50 -4.40
N TYR A 25 -10.64 12.02 -3.94
CA TYR A 25 -11.29 12.46 -2.72
C TYR A 25 -11.35 11.26 -1.78
N TRP A 26 -10.58 11.27 -0.71
CA TRP A 26 -10.61 10.20 0.29
C TRP A 26 -11.84 10.35 1.19
N GLN A 27 -13.02 10.13 0.61
CA GLN A 27 -14.33 10.39 1.20
C GLN A 27 -14.55 9.65 2.52
N ILE A 28 -13.93 8.47 2.68
CA ILE A 28 -13.99 7.68 3.89
C ILE A 28 -12.56 7.40 4.35
N THR A 29 -12.30 7.65 5.64
CA THR A 29 -11.00 7.36 6.26
C THR A 29 -11.18 6.46 7.47
N HIS A 30 -10.42 5.39 7.52
CA HIS A 30 -10.30 4.50 8.68
C HIS A 30 -8.90 4.59 9.26
N GLY A 31 -8.78 4.44 10.58
CA GLY A 31 -7.51 4.33 11.24
C GLY A 31 -7.44 3.05 12.05
N LEU A 32 -6.37 2.29 11.87
CA LEU A 32 -6.14 1.00 12.53
C LEU A 32 -4.89 1.12 13.40
N ILE A 33 -4.97 0.74 14.67
CA ILE A 33 -3.87 0.93 15.62
C ILE A 33 -3.61 -0.31 16.47
N ARG A 34 -2.35 -0.51 16.87
CA ARG A 34 -1.95 -1.52 17.86
C ARG A 34 -0.71 -1.07 18.62
N ASP A 35 -0.42 -1.73 19.73
CA ASP A 35 0.86 -1.56 20.42
C ASP A 35 2.02 -2.08 19.53
N TYR A 36 3.10 -1.30 19.50
CA TYR A 36 4.34 -1.68 18.83
C TYR A 36 5.04 -2.78 19.63
N ASP A 37 5.60 -3.77 18.94
CA ASP A 37 6.34 -4.86 19.56
C ASP A 37 7.86 -4.64 19.44
N PRO A 38 8.54 -4.18 20.51
CA PRO A 38 9.98 -3.95 20.46
C PRO A 38 10.81 -5.24 20.39
N THR A 39 10.20 -6.41 20.66
CA THR A 39 10.90 -7.70 20.62
C THR A 39 11.09 -8.22 19.20
N GLY A 40 10.31 -7.70 18.25
CA GLY A 40 10.31 -8.15 16.85
C GLY A 40 9.58 -9.47 16.60
N THR A 41 8.89 -10.01 17.60
CA THR A 41 8.03 -11.21 17.44
C THR A 41 6.92 -10.91 16.43
N PHE A 42 6.36 -9.71 16.50
CA PHE A 42 5.56 -9.10 15.46
C PHE A 42 6.36 -8.00 14.75
N ASN A 43 6.45 -8.10 13.42
CA ASN A 43 7.20 -7.17 12.58
C ASN A 43 6.49 -7.03 11.22
N LEU A 44 6.38 -5.80 10.72
CA LEU A 44 5.74 -5.48 9.43
C LEU A 44 6.57 -5.87 8.18
N ALA A 45 7.77 -6.38 8.34
CA ALA A 45 8.53 -7.04 7.28
C ALA A 45 8.43 -8.58 7.33
N SER A 46 7.68 -9.14 8.28
CA SER A 46 7.51 -10.60 8.40
C SER A 46 6.54 -11.17 7.35
N PRO A 47 6.84 -12.29 6.69
CA PRO A 47 5.89 -12.93 5.78
C PRO A 47 4.54 -13.27 6.43
N ALA A 48 4.52 -13.52 7.74
CA ALA A 48 3.32 -13.86 8.50
C ALA A 48 2.29 -12.73 8.55
N VAL A 49 2.71 -11.47 8.31
CA VAL A 49 1.80 -10.33 8.32
C VAL A 49 1.22 -10.03 6.94
N GLY A 50 1.54 -10.79 5.89
CA GLY A 50 1.09 -10.53 4.51
C GLY A 50 1.83 -9.35 3.87
N LEU A 51 2.63 -9.64 2.84
CA LEU A 51 3.55 -8.69 2.24
C LEU A 51 3.09 -8.27 0.84
N GLY A 52 3.33 -7.00 0.53
CA GLY A 52 3.26 -6.43 -0.81
C GLY A 52 4.61 -5.83 -1.20
N THR A 53 4.81 -5.65 -2.50
CA THR A 53 6.01 -5.01 -3.03
C THR A 53 5.90 -3.49 -2.88
N VAL A 54 6.82 -2.88 -2.15
CA VAL A 54 6.91 -1.43 -1.92
C VAL A 54 8.22 -0.91 -2.48
N GLN A 55 8.18 0.19 -3.23
CA GLN A 55 9.39 0.84 -3.71
C GLN A 55 10.04 1.64 -2.58
N THR A 56 11.33 1.38 -2.34
CA THR A 56 12.17 2.12 -1.37
C THR A 56 13.34 2.79 -2.08
N ALA A 57 14.06 3.67 -1.39
CA ALA A 57 15.27 4.30 -1.93
C ALA A 57 16.35 3.28 -2.34
N SER A 58 16.37 2.10 -1.71
CA SER A 58 17.28 0.98 -2.03
C SER A 58 16.73 0.00 -3.08
N GLY A 59 15.54 0.26 -3.63
CA GLY A 59 14.84 -0.64 -4.56
C GLY A 59 13.59 -1.28 -3.95
N PRO A 60 12.98 -2.26 -4.64
CA PRO A 60 11.77 -2.92 -4.16
C PRO A 60 12.01 -3.71 -2.87
N ALA A 61 11.11 -3.59 -1.90
CA ALA A 61 11.11 -4.34 -0.63
C ALA A 61 9.76 -5.03 -0.41
N GLN A 62 9.75 -6.13 0.35
CA GLN A 62 8.52 -6.82 0.75
C GLN A 62 8.10 -6.31 2.14
N LEU A 63 7.02 -5.55 2.20
CA LEU A 63 6.51 -4.91 3.42
C LEU A 63 5.02 -5.15 3.57
N PHE A 64 4.51 -5.03 4.79
CA PHE A 64 3.09 -5.20 5.10
C PHE A 64 2.18 -4.37 4.18
N THR A 65 1.09 -5.00 3.74
CA THR A 65 -0.02 -4.34 3.06
C THR A 65 -1.35 -4.71 3.72
N PRO A 66 -2.27 -3.74 3.91
CA PRO A 66 -3.62 -4.03 4.40
C PRO A 66 -4.58 -4.50 3.29
N PHE A 67 -4.10 -4.63 2.05
CA PHE A 67 -4.91 -5.10 0.94
C PHE A 67 -4.77 -6.60 0.73
N ALA A 68 -5.83 -7.22 0.21
CA ALA A 68 -5.85 -8.64 -0.12
C ALA A 68 -4.97 -8.92 -1.35
N ALA A 69 -4.67 -10.20 -1.59
CA ALA A 69 -3.83 -10.63 -2.71
C ALA A 69 -4.42 -10.30 -4.09
N ASP A 70 -5.72 -10.02 -4.17
CA ASP A 70 -6.37 -9.53 -5.40
C ASP A 70 -5.97 -8.08 -5.75
N ASN A 71 -5.36 -7.36 -4.80
CA ASN A 71 -5.03 -5.94 -4.87
C ASN A 71 -6.22 -5.03 -5.24
N VAL A 72 -7.43 -5.50 -4.93
CA VAL A 72 -8.71 -4.82 -5.19
C VAL A 72 -9.45 -4.54 -3.87
N SER A 73 -9.30 -5.42 -2.88
CA SER A 73 -10.04 -5.36 -1.63
C SER A 73 -9.14 -5.17 -0.40
N ILE A 74 -9.73 -4.70 0.70
CA ILE A 74 -9.11 -4.70 2.03
C ILE A 74 -9.20 -6.13 2.58
N ARG A 75 -8.10 -6.65 3.15
CA ARG A 75 -8.10 -8.02 3.70
C ARG A 75 -8.97 -8.13 4.96
N GLY A 76 -9.63 -9.27 5.13
CA GLY A 76 -10.62 -9.50 6.20
C GLY A 76 -10.03 -9.83 7.58
N ASP A 77 -8.72 -10.06 7.69
CA ASP A 77 -8.01 -10.55 8.88
C ASP A 77 -7.15 -9.46 9.56
N LEU A 78 -7.45 -8.18 9.32
CA LEU A 78 -6.74 -7.05 9.94
C LEU A 78 -7.08 -6.87 11.41
N LEU A 79 -8.37 -6.96 11.75
CA LEU A 79 -8.89 -6.50 13.03
C LEU A 79 -8.79 -7.59 14.09
N VAL A 80 -8.60 -7.21 15.36
CA VAL A 80 -8.60 -8.15 16.50
C VAL A 80 -9.94 -8.91 16.63
N THR A 81 -11.02 -8.34 16.11
CA THR A 81 -12.36 -8.94 16.08
C THR A 81 -12.53 -9.92 14.92
N SER A 82 -11.61 -9.96 13.95
CA SER A 82 -11.69 -10.85 12.81
C SER A 82 -11.41 -12.30 13.22
N PRO A 83 -12.21 -13.28 12.77
CA PRO A 83 -11.85 -14.69 12.89
C PRO A 83 -10.51 -14.94 12.19
N ASN A 84 -9.51 -15.44 12.94
CA ASN A 84 -8.14 -15.70 12.46
C ASN A 84 -7.29 -14.45 12.16
N SER A 85 -7.47 -13.36 12.91
CA SER A 85 -6.61 -12.17 12.79
C SER A 85 -5.12 -12.50 12.97
N ALA A 86 -4.34 -12.31 11.91
CA ALA A 86 -2.89 -12.47 11.96
C ALA A 86 -2.18 -11.19 12.46
N VAL A 87 -2.86 -10.04 12.34
CA VAL A 87 -2.24 -8.71 12.50
C VAL A 87 -2.76 -7.96 13.73
N ASN A 88 -3.97 -8.27 14.20
CA ASN A 88 -4.55 -7.82 15.47
C ASN A 88 -4.57 -6.30 15.67
N PHE A 89 -5.00 -5.55 14.64
CA PHE A 89 -5.27 -4.13 14.79
C PHE A 89 -6.62 -3.85 15.46
N TYR A 90 -6.73 -2.74 16.16
CA TYR A 90 -8.00 -2.16 16.59
C TYR A 90 -8.42 -1.07 15.60
N ASP A 91 -9.71 -1.03 15.25
CA ASP A 91 -10.30 0.08 14.51
C ASP A 91 -10.55 1.26 15.46
N LEU A 92 -10.11 2.46 15.06
CA LEU A 92 -10.31 3.70 15.79
C LEU A 92 -11.77 4.18 15.78
N GLY A 93 -12.63 3.57 14.96
CA GLY A 93 -14.05 3.91 14.86
C GLY A 93 -14.27 5.18 14.04
N LEU A 94 -15.41 5.85 14.26
CA LEU A 94 -15.75 7.05 13.51
C LEU A 94 -14.78 8.21 13.77
N LEU A 95 -14.16 8.71 12.70
CA LEU A 95 -13.26 9.86 12.70
C LEU A 95 -13.97 11.13 12.21
N LYS A 96 -13.49 12.29 12.65
CA LYS A 96 -13.95 13.59 12.17
C LYS A 96 -13.43 13.85 10.75
N GLU A 97 -14.32 14.29 9.86
CA GLU A 97 -14.13 14.45 8.40
C GLU A 97 -12.82 15.16 8.01
N ASP A 98 -12.54 16.34 8.57
CA ASP A 98 -11.37 17.16 8.20
C ASP A 98 -10.18 17.04 9.17
N ALA A 99 -10.12 15.96 9.97
CA ALA A 99 -9.18 15.89 11.08
C ALA A 99 -8.17 14.76 11.00
N THR A 100 -8.05 14.11 9.84
CA THR A 100 -7.01 13.12 9.57
C THR A 100 -6.01 13.70 8.57
N ASP A 101 -4.89 14.20 9.08
CA ASP A 101 -3.81 14.71 8.27
C ASP A 101 -2.46 14.12 8.69
N TRP A 102 -1.50 14.27 7.80
CA TRP A 102 -0.10 14.00 8.08
C TRP A 102 0.72 15.17 7.55
N THR A 103 1.67 15.62 8.36
CA THR A 103 2.50 16.78 8.06
C THR A 103 3.96 16.33 8.05
N PRO A 104 4.60 16.26 6.87
CA PRO A 104 6.04 16.11 6.81
C PRO A 104 6.70 17.38 7.36
N ASP A 105 7.56 17.24 8.37
CA ASP A 105 8.23 18.38 9.00
C ASP A 105 9.75 18.23 8.90
N GLN A 106 10.39 19.19 8.25
CA GLN A 106 11.83 19.22 8.05
C GLN A 106 12.40 20.53 8.57
N THR A 107 13.23 20.45 9.61
CA THR A 107 13.97 21.62 10.09
C THR A 107 15.32 21.69 9.39
N LEU A 108 15.58 22.82 8.72
CA LEU A 108 16.85 23.12 8.06
C LEU A 108 17.60 24.22 8.82
N GLN A 109 18.83 23.93 9.26
CA GLN A 109 19.76 24.96 9.70
C GLN A 109 20.43 25.60 8.49
N GLN A 110 20.18 26.90 8.30
CA GLN A 110 20.79 27.68 7.25
C GLN A 110 22.10 28.30 7.75
N THR A 111 23.16 28.21 6.94
CA THR A 111 24.46 28.82 7.22
C THR A 111 24.57 30.11 6.39
N PRO A 112 24.39 31.30 6.99
CA PRO A 112 24.61 32.56 6.30
C PRO A 112 26.11 32.78 6.06
N SER A 113 26.44 33.56 5.03
CA SER A 113 27.80 34.03 4.75
C SER A 113 27.83 35.55 4.87
N ALA A 114 28.95 36.12 5.29
CA ALA A 114 29.13 37.57 5.31
C ALA A 114 29.28 38.16 3.90
N GLN A 115 29.69 37.35 2.92
CA GLN A 115 29.95 37.77 1.54
C GLN A 115 28.71 37.73 0.64
N LEU A 116 27.68 36.99 1.04
CA LEU A 116 26.47 36.78 0.25
C LEU A 116 25.25 36.88 1.16
N VAL A 117 24.24 37.63 0.73
CA VAL A 117 22.96 37.76 1.46
C VAL A 117 22.18 36.44 1.47
N ARG A 118 22.55 35.48 0.61
CA ARG A 118 21.92 34.15 0.54
C ARG A 118 22.68 33.14 1.39
N SER A 119 21.95 32.21 1.99
CA SER A 119 22.48 31.06 2.72
C SER A 119 23.39 30.24 1.79
N VAL A 120 24.62 29.95 2.24
CA VAL A 120 25.61 29.21 1.44
C VAL A 120 25.49 27.70 1.61
N ARG A 121 24.81 27.26 2.67
CA ARG A 121 24.55 25.85 2.96
C ARG A 121 23.32 25.69 3.82
N ASN A 122 22.53 24.67 3.54
CA ASN A 122 21.45 24.20 4.41
C ASN A 122 21.78 22.78 4.90
N VAL A 123 21.58 22.53 6.20
CA VAL A 123 21.76 21.21 6.82
C VAL A 123 20.46 20.80 7.46
N LEU A 124 19.99 19.59 7.19
CA LEU A 124 18.83 19.00 7.84
C LEU A 124 19.18 18.66 9.29
N THR A 125 18.44 19.23 10.24
CA THR A 125 18.68 19.02 11.68
C THR A 125 17.61 18.17 12.34
N LYS A 126 16.38 18.15 11.80
CA LYS A 126 15.27 17.34 12.32
C LYS A 126 14.31 16.90 11.21
N LEU A 127 13.69 15.73 11.43
CA LEU A 127 12.62 15.13 10.64
C LEU A 127 11.55 14.65 11.62
N ASP A 128 10.55 15.49 11.86
CA ASP A 128 9.56 15.30 12.93
C ASP A 128 8.17 15.14 12.31
N ASP A 129 8.05 14.22 11.34
CA ASP A 129 6.80 13.96 10.63
C ASP A 129 5.68 13.63 11.63
N LYS A 130 4.53 14.29 11.48
CA LYS A 130 3.38 14.13 12.36
C LYS A 130 2.21 13.49 11.66
N VAL A 131 1.46 12.67 12.39
CA VAL A 131 0.17 12.14 11.96
C VAL A 131 -0.86 12.46 13.02
N ASN A 132 -2.02 12.92 12.60
CA ASN A 132 -3.11 13.24 13.50
C ASN A 132 -4.42 12.61 13.03
N PHE A 133 -5.28 12.34 14.00
CA PHE A 133 -6.65 11.93 13.77
C PHE A 133 -7.50 12.34 14.97
N THR A 134 -8.80 12.54 14.75
CA THR A 134 -9.74 12.90 15.81
C THR A 134 -10.90 11.93 15.82
N PRO A 135 -10.92 10.95 16.74
CA PRO A 135 -12.07 10.10 16.96
C PRO A 135 -13.25 10.91 17.49
N LEU A 136 -14.44 10.59 16.96
CA LEU A 136 -15.74 11.08 17.43
C LEU A 136 -16.42 10.09 18.37
N GLU A 137 -15.96 8.84 18.39
CA GLU A 137 -16.47 7.82 19.29
C GLU A 137 -15.79 7.88 20.65
N SER A 138 -16.60 7.98 21.71
CA SER A 138 -16.15 7.77 23.08
C SER A 138 -16.31 6.28 23.41
N ASN A 139 -15.25 5.51 23.20
CA ASN A 139 -15.21 4.06 23.46
C ASN A 139 -13.96 3.68 24.29
N PRO A 140 -13.92 2.46 24.87
CA PRO A 140 -12.80 2.06 25.72
C PRO A 140 -11.42 2.10 25.05
N LEU A 141 -11.34 1.87 23.74
CA LEU A 141 -10.09 1.99 22.99
C LEU A 141 -9.57 3.44 23.02
N ILE A 142 -10.44 4.42 22.76
CA ILE A 142 -10.05 5.83 22.77
C ILE A 142 -9.60 6.26 24.16
N ASP A 143 -10.26 5.79 25.23
CA ASP A 143 -9.80 6.10 26.60
C ASP A 143 -8.42 5.49 26.89
N TYR A 144 -8.17 4.26 26.45
CA TYR A 144 -6.86 3.60 26.62
C TYR A 144 -5.76 4.35 25.87
N LEU A 145 -6.02 4.82 24.65
CA LEU A 145 -5.09 5.66 23.90
C LEU A 145 -4.84 7.00 24.62
N LYS A 146 -5.91 7.67 25.06
CA LYS A 146 -5.84 8.93 25.82
C LYS A 146 -5.01 8.80 27.08
N PHE A 147 -5.03 7.66 27.77
CA PHE A 147 -4.32 7.45 29.03
C PHE A 147 -3.01 6.67 28.89
N GLU A 148 -2.55 6.42 27.65
CA GLU A 148 -1.36 5.60 27.37
C GLU A 148 -1.38 4.21 28.01
N LEU A 149 -2.56 3.60 28.09
CA LEU A 149 -2.70 2.23 28.56
C LEU A 149 -2.33 1.24 27.46
N PRO A 150 -1.83 0.03 27.81
CA PRO A 150 -1.59 -1.04 26.85
C PRO A 150 -2.89 -1.44 26.15
N LEU A 151 -2.86 -1.68 24.84
CA LEU A 151 -4.00 -2.13 24.03
C LEU A 151 -4.26 -3.65 24.18
N THR A 152 -4.09 -4.16 25.39
CA THR A 152 -4.33 -5.57 25.74
C THR A 152 -5.47 -5.67 26.74
N GLY A 153 -6.42 -6.58 26.51
CA GLY A 153 -7.55 -6.78 27.40
C GLY A 153 -8.52 -5.59 27.48
N ILE A 154 -8.64 -4.80 26.41
CA ILE A 154 -9.56 -3.66 26.35
C ILE A 154 -11.00 -4.17 26.56
N PRO A 155 -11.75 -3.65 27.54
CA PRO A 155 -13.14 -4.04 27.75
C PRO A 155 -14.01 -3.75 26.53
N ALA A 156 -15.01 -4.59 26.28
CA ALA A 156 -15.99 -4.33 25.23
C ALA A 156 -16.83 -3.08 25.57
N LEU A 157 -17.25 -2.36 24.53
CA LEU A 157 -18.18 -1.25 24.69
C LEU A 157 -19.46 -1.73 25.39
N GLY A 158 -19.90 -0.98 26.42
CA GLY A 158 -21.08 -1.33 27.21
C GLY A 158 -20.82 -2.30 28.37
N THR A 159 -19.56 -2.65 28.66
CA THR A 159 -19.22 -3.45 29.86
C THR A 159 -19.82 -2.81 31.13
N PRO A 160 -20.65 -3.53 31.90
CA PRO A 160 -21.28 -2.97 33.10
C PRO A 160 -20.26 -2.48 34.12
N GLY A 161 -20.47 -1.27 34.67
CA GLY A 161 -19.55 -0.66 35.63
C GLY A 161 -18.21 -0.22 35.03
N TYR A 162 -18.12 -0.09 33.70
CA TYR A 162 -16.91 0.40 33.04
C TYR A 162 -16.43 1.72 33.66
N GLY A 163 -15.17 1.72 34.05
CA GLY A 163 -14.44 2.88 34.50
C GLY A 163 -12.96 2.66 34.20
N VAL A 164 -12.29 3.70 33.73
CA VAL A 164 -10.87 3.69 33.43
C VAL A 164 -10.25 4.91 34.08
N ALA A 165 -9.12 4.70 34.77
CA ALA A 165 -8.43 5.76 35.48
C ALA A 165 -7.12 6.09 34.78
N ARG A 166 -6.85 7.39 34.65
CA ARG A 166 -5.54 7.87 34.25
C ARG A 166 -4.60 7.80 35.46
N GLY A 167 -3.38 7.32 35.27
CA GLY A 167 -2.36 7.34 36.31
C GLY A 167 -1.90 8.76 36.66
N ASN A 168 -1.12 8.89 37.73
CA ASN A 168 -0.47 10.16 38.09
C ASN A 168 0.60 10.61 37.08
N THR A 169 1.05 9.70 36.22
CA THR A 169 2.03 9.93 35.16
C THR A 169 1.59 9.17 33.91
N ASP A 170 1.57 9.84 32.77
CA ASP A 170 1.47 9.16 31.48
C ASP A 170 2.88 8.78 31.01
N VAL A 171 3.03 7.55 30.53
CA VAL A 171 4.25 7.10 29.84
C VAL A 171 3.86 6.87 28.38
N PRO A 172 4.28 7.73 27.43
CA PRO A 172 3.97 7.56 26.02
C PRO A 172 4.33 6.16 25.55
N ARG A 173 3.40 5.51 24.84
CA ARG A 173 3.61 4.17 24.27
C ARG A 173 3.80 4.24 22.78
N GLU A 174 4.78 3.49 22.32
CA GLU A 174 5.02 3.29 20.89
C GLU A 174 3.92 2.39 20.31
N ARG A 175 3.43 2.76 19.13
CA ARG A 175 2.32 2.09 18.45
C ARG A 175 2.62 1.92 16.97
N THR A 176 1.84 1.07 16.31
CA THR A 176 1.79 0.96 14.86
C THR A 176 0.44 1.47 14.39
N LEU A 177 0.42 2.30 13.35
CA LEU A 177 -0.79 2.91 12.80
C LEU A 177 -0.90 2.65 11.30
N VAL A 178 -2.11 2.34 10.83
CA VAL A 178 -2.45 2.26 9.41
C VAL A 178 -3.64 3.15 9.16
N LEU A 179 -3.50 4.13 8.28
CA LEU A 179 -4.61 4.97 7.81
C LEU A 179 -5.06 4.47 6.44
N ILE A 180 -6.34 4.18 6.28
CA ILE A 180 -6.93 3.70 5.02
C ILE A 180 -7.90 4.75 4.49
N GLY A 181 -7.66 5.24 3.28
CA GLY A 181 -8.57 6.11 2.54
C GLY A 181 -9.32 5.32 1.48
N VAL A 182 -10.63 5.55 1.38
CA VAL A 182 -11.51 4.97 0.37
C VAL A 182 -12.15 6.09 -0.43
N ASP A 183 -12.04 5.99 -1.74
CA ASP A 183 -12.73 6.85 -2.70
C ASP A 183 -13.76 5.98 -3.44
N THR A 184 -14.99 6.50 -3.63
CA THR A 184 -16.15 5.76 -4.17
C THR A 184 -15.88 5.09 -5.51
N ASP A 185 -14.92 5.60 -6.27
CA ASP A 185 -14.47 5.04 -7.54
C ASP A 185 -13.58 3.81 -7.36
N ALA A 186 -13.77 3.03 -6.29
CA ALA A 186 -12.98 1.84 -5.97
C ALA A 186 -11.46 2.12 -5.97
N ASN A 187 -11.04 3.29 -5.50
CA ASN A 187 -9.63 3.57 -5.19
C ASN A 187 -9.41 3.41 -3.70
N LEU A 188 -8.40 2.61 -3.35
CA LEU A 188 -7.99 2.39 -1.98
C LEU A 188 -6.55 2.87 -1.80
N VAL A 189 -6.30 3.61 -0.73
CA VAL A 189 -4.96 3.96 -0.29
C VAL A 189 -4.79 3.55 1.16
N ALA A 190 -3.60 3.04 1.50
CA ALA A 190 -3.22 2.90 2.88
C ALA A 190 -1.87 3.56 3.12
N ARG A 191 -1.76 4.31 4.21
CA ARG A 191 -0.49 4.81 4.74
C ARG A 191 -0.18 4.01 5.98
N VAL A 192 0.97 3.35 5.97
CA VAL A 192 1.42 2.53 7.08
C VAL A 192 2.54 3.26 7.80
N PHE A 193 2.35 3.47 9.10
CA PHE A 193 3.34 4.02 10.01
C PHE A 193 3.75 2.90 10.98
N PRO A 194 4.89 2.21 10.73
CA PRO A 194 5.30 1.03 11.49
C PRO A 194 5.51 1.35 12.97
N ARG A 195 5.97 2.56 13.28
CA ARG A 195 6.31 2.99 14.64
C ARG A 195 5.97 4.47 14.82
N ILE A 196 5.10 4.76 15.77
CA ILE A 196 4.66 6.11 16.13
C ILE A 196 4.63 6.25 17.65
N ILE A 197 4.75 7.47 18.16
CA ILE A 197 4.65 7.78 19.60
C ILE A 197 3.83 9.04 19.81
N THR A 198 3.10 9.13 20.92
CA THR A 198 2.25 10.28 21.20
C THR A 198 3.08 11.57 21.31
N ASP A 199 2.81 12.56 20.46
CA ASP A 199 3.38 13.90 20.51
C ASP A 199 2.51 14.81 21.37
N LYS A 200 1.21 14.87 21.04
CA LYS A 200 0.25 15.75 21.70
C LYS A 200 -1.14 15.13 21.75
N LYS A 201 -1.87 15.48 22.81
CA LYS A 201 -3.31 15.19 22.96
C LYS A 201 -4.08 16.49 22.92
N GLY A 202 -5.15 16.52 22.14
CA GLY A 202 -6.04 17.66 22.01
C GLY A 202 -6.87 17.93 23.25
N LYS A 203 -7.62 19.02 23.19
CA LYS A 203 -8.64 19.35 24.19
C LYS A 203 -9.82 18.37 24.04
N ASN A 204 -10.33 17.86 25.16
CA ASN A 204 -11.65 17.24 25.21
C ASN A 204 -12.68 18.30 25.63
N GLU A 205 -13.84 18.32 24.98
CA GLU A 205 -14.90 19.26 25.32
C GLU A 205 -16.25 18.55 25.38
N LEU A 206 -16.89 18.61 26.55
CA LEU A 206 -18.26 18.13 26.76
C LEU A 206 -19.27 19.25 26.42
N ALA A 207 -19.28 19.69 25.17
CA ALA A 207 -20.18 20.73 24.68
C ALA A 207 -21.48 20.14 24.13
N ARG A 208 -22.56 20.94 24.14
CA ARG A 208 -23.83 20.56 23.49
C ARG A 208 -23.80 20.70 21.96
N LYS A 209 -22.97 21.61 21.44
CA LYS A 209 -22.94 21.96 20.01
C LYS A 209 -22.00 21.09 19.18
N ASN A 210 -20.96 20.55 19.83
CA ASN A 210 -19.95 19.73 19.18
C ASN A 210 -19.99 18.34 19.82
N PRO A 211 -19.85 17.26 19.04
CA PRO A 211 -19.68 15.93 19.61
C PRO A 211 -18.42 15.88 20.51
N ASP A 212 -18.42 14.97 21.48
CA ASP A 212 -17.19 14.66 22.21
C ASP A 212 -16.15 14.16 21.21
N SER A 213 -14.96 14.73 21.27
CA SER A 213 -13.90 14.47 20.31
C SER A 213 -12.56 14.70 20.97
N SER A 214 -11.57 13.92 20.57
CA SER A 214 -10.22 14.04 21.10
C SER A 214 -9.20 13.92 19.99
N GLU A 215 -8.54 15.02 19.68
CA GLU A 215 -7.43 14.97 18.75
C GLU A 215 -6.27 14.17 19.36
N LEU A 216 -5.74 13.21 18.61
CA LEU A 216 -4.54 12.47 18.95
C LEU A 216 -3.50 12.74 17.87
N THR A 217 -2.38 13.35 18.28
CA THR A 217 -1.24 13.64 17.41
C THR A 217 -0.08 12.74 17.79
N TYR A 218 0.49 12.09 16.79
CA TYR A 218 1.64 11.20 16.93
C TYR A 218 2.81 11.69 16.08
N GLU A 219 4.01 11.48 16.61
CA GLU A 219 5.26 11.62 15.90
C GLU A 219 5.67 10.28 15.29
N VAL A 220 6.15 10.32 14.05
CA VAL A 220 6.61 9.13 13.32
C VAL A 220 8.06 8.82 13.69
N LEU A 221 8.33 7.58 14.09
CA LEU A 221 9.65 7.12 14.48
C LEU A 221 10.22 6.14 13.46
N PRO A 222 11.56 6.05 13.31
CA PRO A 222 12.18 5.02 12.50
C PRO A 222 11.96 3.64 13.13
N ASP A 223 11.46 2.71 12.31
CA ASP A 223 11.29 1.32 12.71
C ASP A 223 12.57 0.51 12.43
N PRO A 224 13.20 -0.10 13.46
CA PRO A 224 14.41 -0.90 13.27
C PRO A 224 14.20 -2.17 12.46
N PHE A 225 12.97 -2.65 12.25
CA PHE A 225 12.75 -3.90 11.53
C PHE A 225 12.51 -3.72 10.03
N THR A 226 11.59 -2.83 9.65
CA THR A 226 11.29 -2.49 8.24
C THR A 226 12.31 -1.53 7.65
N LYS A 227 13.05 -0.79 8.49
CA LYS A 227 13.95 0.31 8.10
C LYS A 227 13.24 1.47 7.39
N GLN A 228 11.92 1.55 7.51
CA GLN A 228 11.10 2.64 6.97
C GLN A 228 10.41 3.40 8.12
N THR A 229 10.02 4.64 7.85
CA THR A 229 9.20 5.48 8.75
C THR A 229 7.74 5.52 8.30
N MET A 230 7.50 5.39 6.99
CA MET A 230 6.17 5.33 6.39
C MET A 230 6.27 4.67 5.01
N TRP A 231 5.22 3.98 4.57
CA TRP A 231 5.02 3.70 3.16
C TRP A 231 3.55 3.81 2.75
N VAL A 232 3.33 3.87 1.45
CA VAL A 232 1.99 3.98 0.85
C VAL A 232 1.71 2.70 0.07
N CYS A 233 0.59 2.06 0.38
CA CYS A 233 0.02 0.99 -0.42
C CYS A 233 -1.16 1.56 -1.22
N ARG A 234 -1.34 1.13 -2.47
CA ARG A 234 -2.50 1.49 -3.28
C ARG A 234 -3.10 0.24 -3.93
N ALA A 235 -4.42 0.19 -3.91
CA ALA A 235 -5.21 -0.93 -4.40
C ALA A 235 -6.53 -0.41 -4.98
N GLY A 236 -7.32 -1.33 -5.51
CA GLY A 236 -8.65 -1.05 -6.02
C GLY A 236 -8.71 -1.03 -7.55
N THR A 237 -9.90 -1.31 -8.09
CA THR A 237 -10.08 -1.54 -9.52
C THR A 237 -9.72 -0.33 -10.38
N ALA A 238 -10.02 0.89 -9.91
CA ALA A 238 -9.66 2.11 -10.63
C ALA A 238 -8.19 2.46 -10.51
N TRP A 239 -7.52 2.14 -9.40
CA TRP A 239 -6.06 2.30 -9.28
C TRP A 239 -5.34 1.40 -10.29
N LEU A 240 -5.77 0.14 -10.37
CA LEU A 240 -5.22 -0.81 -11.35
C LEU A 240 -5.54 -0.38 -12.79
N GLY A 241 -6.77 0.06 -13.06
CA GLY A 241 -7.20 0.52 -14.38
C GLY A 241 -6.57 1.85 -14.82
N ALA A 242 -6.09 2.68 -13.88
CA ALA A 242 -5.39 3.93 -14.17
C ALA A 242 -3.90 3.73 -14.50
N GLY A 243 -3.37 2.52 -14.31
CA GLY A 243 -2.04 2.20 -14.77
C GLY A 243 -2.00 2.33 -16.30
N ASN A 244 -1.14 3.23 -16.81
CA ASN A 244 -0.73 3.19 -18.22
C ASN A 244 0.24 2.02 -18.40
N LEU A 245 -0.30 0.82 -18.19
CA LEU A 245 0.42 -0.41 -18.32
C LEU A 245 0.32 -0.78 -19.79
N GLN A 246 1.12 -0.13 -20.63
CA GLN A 246 1.22 -0.52 -22.02
C GLN A 246 1.65 -1.99 -22.06
N PHE A 247 0.83 -2.82 -22.70
CA PHE A 247 1.06 -4.24 -22.83
C PHE A 247 2.45 -4.54 -23.42
N GLU A 248 2.93 -3.64 -24.28
CA GLU A 248 4.23 -3.63 -24.95
C GLU A 248 5.43 -3.48 -24.01
N THR A 249 5.24 -2.86 -22.83
CA THR A 249 6.35 -2.47 -21.95
C THR A 249 6.22 -3.04 -20.53
N ALA A 250 5.04 -3.48 -20.12
CA ALA A 250 4.80 -4.04 -18.80
C ALA A 250 5.19 -5.51 -18.72
N VAL A 251 6.16 -5.82 -17.85
CA VAL A 251 6.60 -7.19 -17.57
C VAL A 251 5.45 -8.01 -16.95
N PRO A 252 5.06 -9.16 -17.56
CA PRO A 252 4.00 -10.00 -17.01
C PRO A 252 4.43 -10.63 -15.68
N THR A 253 3.50 -10.68 -14.73
CA THR A 253 3.70 -11.36 -13.44
C THR A 253 3.21 -12.80 -13.55
N VAL A 254 4.04 -13.76 -13.14
CA VAL A 254 3.71 -15.19 -13.18
C VAL A 254 3.67 -15.73 -11.76
N THR A 255 2.53 -16.28 -11.36
CA THR A 255 2.32 -16.86 -10.03
C THR A 255 2.07 -18.37 -10.17
N PRO A 256 2.98 -19.23 -9.68
CA PRO A 256 2.73 -20.67 -9.62
C PRO A 256 1.51 -20.97 -8.76
N VAL A 257 0.68 -21.91 -9.20
CA VAL A 257 -0.47 -22.41 -8.44
C VAL A 257 -0.41 -23.93 -8.36
N THR A 258 -1.03 -24.49 -7.32
CA THR A 258 -1.04 -25.93 -7.07
C THR A 258 -1.62 -26.72 -8.25
N GLY A 259 -1.12 -27.94 -8.48
CA GLY A 259 -1.57 -28.77 -9.60
C GLY A 259 -0.82 -28.51 -10.91
N LEU A 260 0.44 -28.06 -10.83
CA LEU A 260 1.32 -27.86 -12.01
C LEU A 260 0.77 -26.83 -13.01
N ASN A 261 0.18 -25.78 -12.46
CA ASN A 261 -0.38 -24.66 -13.19
C ASN A 261 0.34 -23.36 -12.79
N ALA A 262 0.19 -22.31 -13.60
CA ALA A 262 0.59 -20.96 -13.21
C ALA A 262 -0.41 -19.96 -13.78
N THR A 263 -0.70 -18.91 -13.01
CA THR A 263 -1.44 -17.76 -13.49
C THR A 263 -0.48 -16.69 -13.99
N ILE A 264 -0.82 -16.07 -15.12
CA ILE A 264 -0.05 -15.00 -15.75
C ILE A 264 -0.95 -13.78 -15.77
N THR A 265 -0.53 -12.72 -15.09
CA THR A 265 -1.27 -11.46 -15.02
C THR A 265 -0.46 -10.37 -15.73
N PHE A 266 -1.11 -9.69 -16.66
CA PHE A 266 -0.53 -8.61 -17.46
C PHE A 266 -1.61 -7.61 -17.86
N PRO A 267 -1.24 -6.42 -18.35
CA PRO A 267 -2.22 -5.42 -18.73
C PRO A 267 -3.06 -5.82 -19.93
N THR A 268 -4.36 -5.55 -19.87
CA THR A 268 -5.21 -5.72 -21.04
C THR A 268 -4.78 -4.70 -22.10
N PRO A 269 -4.40 -5.13 -23.32
CA PRO A 269 -4.03 -4.19 -24.38
C PRO A 269 -5.24 -3.34 -24.75
N ILE A 270 -5.13 -2.02 -24.57
CA ILE A 270 -6.22 -1.08 -24.85
C ILE A 270 -6.43 -0.86 -26.36
N ASP A 271 -5.35 -1.00 -27.13
CA ASP A 271 -5.33 -0.71 -28.56
C ASP A 271 -5.63 -1.96 -29.42
N ILE A 272 -5.97 -3.10 -28.83
CA ILE A 272 -6.27 -4.35 -29.56
C ILE A 272 -7.75 -4.70 -29.39
N THR A 273 -8.47 -4.72 -30.51
CA THR A 273 -9.91 -5.04 -30.51
C THR A 273 -10.11 -6.55 -30.35
N SER A 274 -10.82 -6.96 -29.30
CA SER A 274 -11.15 -8.37 -29.00
C SER A 274 -9.91 -9.30 -29.03
N PRO A 275 -8.93 -9.07 -28.13
CA PRO A 275 -7.65 -9.78 -28.18
C PRO A 275 -7.82 -11.27 -27.89
N VAL A 276 -7.19 -12.10 -28.73
CA VAL A 276 -6.93 -13.52 -28.49
C VAL A 276 -5.47 -13.66 -28.06
N TYR A 277 -5.23 -14.41 -26.99
CA TYR A 277 -3.90 -14.53 -26.40
C TYR A 277 -3.24 -15.86 -26.72
N SER A 278 -1.94 -15.81 -26.99
CA SER A 278 -1.06 -16.97 -27.02
C SER A 278 0.11 -16.76 -26.08
N VAL A 279 0.65 -17.86 -25.53
CA VAL A 279 1.70 -17.82 -24.52
C VAL A 279 2.86 -18.72 -24.95
N GLN A 280 4.06 -18.18 -24.87
CA GLN A 280 5.29 -18.94 -25.04
C GLN A 280 6.03 -19.04 -23.70
N ILE A 281 6.72 -20.15 -23.50
CA ILE A 281 7.51 -20.43 -22.30
C ILE A 281 8.91 -20.90 -22.67
N GLN A 282 9.90 -20.42 -21.91
CA GLN A 282 11.32 -20.73 -22.07
C GLN A 282 11.84 -21.36 -20.77
N GLN A 283 12.41 -22.56 -20.84
CA GLN A 283 12.94 -23.25 -19.66
C GLN A 283 14.31 -22.73 -19.21
N THR A 284 15.19 -22.35 -20.15
CA THR A 284 16.55 -21.89 -19.86
C THR A 284 16.82 -20.53 -20.53
N PRO A 285 17.74 -19.69 -20.02
CA PRO A 285 17.99 -18.34 -20.54
C PRO A 285 18.26 -18.25 -22.05
N THR A 286 18.89 -19.28 -22.62
CA THR A 286 19.24 -19.39 -24.04
C THR A 286 18.45 -20.47 -24.76
N GLY A 287 17.45 -21.07 -24.11
CA GLY A 287 16.63 -22.15 -24.64
C GLY A 287 15.65 -21.67 -25.71
N ALA A 288 15.13 -22.60 -26.49
CA ALA A 288 14.05 -22.31 -27.43
C ALA A 288 12.75 -21.99 -26.68
N TRP A 289 11.97 -21.09 -27.25
CA TRP A 289 10.60 -20.82 -26.82
C TRP A 289 9.68 -21.96 -27.30
N SER A 290 8.80 -22.40 -26.41
CA SER A 290 7.80 -23.43 -26.70
C SER A 290 6.41 -22.88 -26.36
N ALA A 291 5.37 -23.34 -27.06
CA ALA A 291 4.01 -22.92 -26.76
C ALA A 291 3.57 -23.48 -25.40
N ALA A 292 3.03 -22.63 -24.53
CA ALA A 292 2.41 -23.05 -23.29
C ALA A 292 0.93 -23.42 -23.52
N THR A 293 0.44 -24.42 -22.80
CA THR A 293 -0.98 -24.83 -22.90
C THR A 293 -1.84 -23.95 -21.99
N LEU A 294 -2.70 -23.14 -22.59
CA LEU A 294 -3.69 -22.36 -21.87
C LEU A 294 -4.81 -23.27 -21.32
N SER A 295 -5.30 -22.93 -20.14
CA SER A 295 -6.42 -23.58 -19.46
C SER A 295 -7.46 -22.54 -19.07
N GLY A 296 -8.72 -22.84 -19.37
CA GLY A 296 -9.83 -21.90 -19.15
C GLY A 296 -9.87 -20.73 -20.13
N SER A 297 -10.78 -19.78 -19.88
CA SER A 297 -10.90 -18.53 -20.62
C SER A 297 -10.13 -17.41 -19.92
N PRO A 298 -9.58 -16.42 -20.65
CA PRO A 298 -9.01 -15.23 -20.05
C PRO A 298 -10.04 -14.53 -19.14
N SER A 299 -9.61 -14.10 -17.96
CA SER A 299 -10.43 -13.22 -17.11
C SER A 299 -9.84 -11.81 -17.13
N VAL A 300 -10.71 -10.80 -17.18
CA VAL A 300 -10.31 -9.39 -17.17
C VAL A 300 -10.88 -8.73 -15.92
N SER A 301 -10.03 -8.11 -15.12
CA SER A 301 -10.42 -7.36 -13.92
C SER A 301 -9.48 -6.18 -13.72
N GLY A 302 -10.04 -4.98 -13.52
CA GLY A 302 -9.26 -3.77 -13.22
C GLY A 302 -8.20 -3.41 -14.27
N GLY A 303 -8.47 -3.64 -15.57
CA GLY A 303 -7.51 -3.38 -16.65
C GLY A 303 -6.38 -4.40 -16.78
N LEU A 304 -6.43 -5.50 -16.00
CA LEU A 304 -5.50 -6.62 -16.09
C LEU A 304 -6.20 -7.85 -16.67
N THR A 305 -5.52 -8.52 -17.60
CA THR A 305 -5.89 -9.84 -18.10
C THR A 305 -5.13 -10.91 -17.31
N THR A 306 -5.84 -11.93 -16.85
CA THR A 306 -5.26 -13.14 -16.25
C THR A 306 -5.47 -14.33 -17.16
N LEU A 307 -4.38 -15.04 -17.46
CA LEU A 307 -4.36 -16.32 -18.17
C LEU A 307 -3.89 -17.41 -17.23
N THR A 308 -4.36 -18.64 -17.41
CA THR A 308 -3.84 -19.81 -16.67
C THR A 308 -3.15 -20.74 -17.65
N ILE A 309 -1.89 -21.08 -17.41
CA ILE A 309 -1.17 -22.14 -18.12
C ILE A 309 -1.15 -23.42 -17.29
N SER A 310 -1.13 -24.55 -17.98
CA SER A 310 -1.17 -25.88 -17.40
C SER A 310 -0.13 -26.81 -18.01
N GLY A 311 0.07 -27.96 -17.36
CA GLY A 311 1.00 -28.99 -17.83
C GLY A 311 2.46 -28.65 -17.55
N LEU A 312 2.72 -27.91 -16.47
CA LEU A 312 4.10 -27.61 -16.05
C LEU A 312 4.76 -28.86 -15.45
N THR A 313 6.08 -28.94 -15.56
CA THR A 313 6.87 -30.03 -14.94
C THR A 313 7.09 -29.69 -13.48
N ALA A 314 6.93 -30.65 -12.56
CA ALA A 314 7.11 -30.42 -11.13
C ALA A 314 8.51 -29.88 -10.79
N SER A 315 8.59 -28.95 -9.84
CA SER A 315 9.83 -28.39 -9.30
C SER A 315 10.80 -27.88 -10.37
N THR A 316 10.26 -27.42 -11.49
CA THR A 316 11.06 -26.92 -12.62
C THR A 316 11.04 -25.41 -12.60
N THR A 317 12.23 -24.82 -12.58
CA THR A 317 12.38 -23.38 -12.79
C THR A 317 12.32 -23.10 -14.29
N TYR A 318 11.36 -22.27 -14.68
CA TYR A 318 11.24 -21.73 -16.03
C TYR A 318 11.88 -20.35 -16.06
N ASN A 319 12.66 -20.09 -17.09
CA ASN A 319 13.40 -18.84 -17.22
C ASN A 319 12.47 -17.65 -17.50
N ALA A 320 11.52 -17.81 -18.42
CA ALA A 320 10.64 -16.72 -18.81
C ALA A 320 9.36 -17.22 -19.48
N ILE A 321 8.33 -16.38 -19.42
CA ILE A 321 7.10 -16.45 -20.20
C ILE A 321 6.96 -15.18 -21.03
N GLN A 322 6.38 -15.31 -22.22
CA GLN A 322 6.02 -14.18 -23.07
C GLN A 322 4.59 -14.35 -23.58
N VAL A 323 3.83 -13.25 -23.60
CA VAL A 323 2.44 -13.23 -24.05
C VAL A 323 2.33 -12.43 -25.33
N THR A 324 1.60 -12.98 -26.30
CA THR A 324 1.24 -12.29 -27.55
C THR A 324 -0.28 -12.12 -27.60
N ALA A 325 -0.72 -10.89 -27.84
CA ALA A 325 -2.12 -10.54 -28.03
C ALA A 325 -2.36 -10.24 -29.51
N THR A 326 -3.38 -10.88 -30.08
CA THR A 326 -3.77 -10.75 -31.49
C THR A 326 -5.24 -10.37 -31.56
N GLY A 327 -5.53 -9.23 -32.19
CA GLY A 327 -6.88 -8.81 -32.55
C GLY A 327 -7.01 -8.60 -34.06
N ALA A 328 -8.17 -8.14 -34.50
CA ALA A 328 -8.41 -7.86 -35.91
C ALA A 328 -7.55 -6.70 -36.45
N ASN A 329 -7.10 -5.81 -35.56
CA ASN A 329 -6.41 -4.57 -35.91
C ASN A 329 -4.88 -4.61 -35.68
N ALA A 330 -4.38 -5.45 -34.76
CA ALA A 330 -2.96 -5.54 -34.47
C ALA A 330 -2.57 -6.89 -33.84
N THR A 331 -1.30 -7.25 -33.94
CA THR A 331 -0.67 -8.30 -33.14
C THR A 331 0.54 -7.72 -32.43
N VAL A 332 0.56 -7.86 -31.12
CA VAL A 332 1.60 -7.30 -30.26
C VAL A 332 2.11 -8.40 -29.34
N THR A 333 3.41 -8.38 -29.06
CA THR A 333 4.03 -9.27 -28.07
C THR A 333 4.61 -8.42 -26.94
N GLY A 334 4.21 -8.73 -25.71
CA GLY A 334 4.72 -8.05 -24.51
C GLY A 334 6.15 -8.48 -24.16
N PRO A 335 6.75 -7.86 -23.14
CA PRO A 335 8.07 -8.23 -22.65
C PRO A 335 8.06 -9.60 -21.93
N GLN A 336 9.24 -10.12 -21.64
CA GLN A 336 9.45 -11.41 -20.98
C GLN A 336 9.28 -11.30 -19.46
N SER A 337 8.64 -12.28 -18.82
CA SER A 337 8.51 -12.37 -17.36
C SER A 337 9.86 -12.59 -16.67
N ALA A 338 9.89 -12.38 -15.35
CA ALA A 338 10.94 -12.95 -14.50
C ALA A 338 10.83 -14.49 -14.42
N PRO A 339 11.91 -15.20 -14.04
CA PRO A 339 11.85 -16.64 -13.78
C PRO A 339 10.88 -17.02 -12.66
N PHE A 340 10.26 -18.19 -12.78
CA PHE A 340 9.36 -18.75 -11.77
C PHE A 340 9.57 -20.26 -11.64
N THR A 341 9.20 -20.84 -10.50
CA THR A 341 9.30 -22.29 -10.27
C THR A 341 7.93 -22.88 -10.04
N SER A 342 7.58 -23.91 -10.81
CA SER A 342 6.30 -24.61 -10.70
C SER A 342 6.17 -25.40 -9.39
N THR A 343 4.94 -25.52 -8.90
CA THR A 343 4.61 -26.24 -7.66
C THR A 343 3.58 -27.34 -7.94
N ALA A 344 3.89 -28.57 -7.53
CA ALA A 344 2.98 -29.72 -7.73
C ALA A 344 1.82 -29.71 -6.71
N SER A 345 2.12 -29.33 -5.47
CA SER A 345 1.24 -29.38 -4.30
C SER A 345 1.42 -28.15 -3.43
#